data_AF-A0A2G6TLL7-F1
#
_entry.id   AF-A0A2G6TLL7-F1
#
_cell.length_a   1.000
_cell.length_b   1.000
_cell.length_c   1.000
_cell.angle_alpha   90.00
_cell.angle_beta   90.00
_cell.angle_gamma   90.00
#
_symmetry.space_group_name_H-M   'P 1'
#
loop_
_entity.id
_entity.type
_entity.pdbx_description
1 polymer ?
#
loop_
_entity_poly.entity_id
_entity_poly.type
_entity_poly.pdbx_seq_one_letter_code
_entity_poly.pdbx_strand_id
1 'polypeptide(L)'
;MNTAYFLTGSYNDADNDFELTIAVPDQNTMKSGDQYNVLLTDISSENKLIWQTAQPSFLSCLKDMDDFITENNITLYSKILTATRRDDAVDKELEGFILNRLEY
;
A
#
# COMPACT_ATOMS: atom_id res chain seq x y z
N MET A 1 6.24 -0.79 -14.00
CA MET A 1 6.66 0.47 -13.36
C MET A 1 6.58 0.30 -11.85
N ASN A 2 7.42 0.99 -11.06
CA ASN A 2 7.35 0.91 -9.61
C ASN A 2 7.04 2.28 -9.01
N THR A 3 6.04 2.36 -8.13
CA THR A 3 5.60 3.57 -7.43
C THR A 3 5.75 3.33 -5.94
N ALA A 4 6.39 4.26 -5.23
CA ALA A 4 6.65 4.15 -3.80
C ALA A 4 5.95 5.30 -3.05
N TYR A 5 5.44 4.95 -1.88
CA TYR A 5 4.75 5.85 -0.97
C TYR A 5 5.35 5.70 0.43
N PHE A 6 5.52 6.84 1.09
CA PHE A 6 5.68 6.88 2.53
C PHE A 6 4.30 7.03 3.16
N LEU A 7 3.97 6.19 4.14
CA LEU A 7 2.70 6.18 4.84
C LEU A 7 2.94 6.46 6.32
N THR A 8 2.23 7.43 6.87
CA THR A 8 2.18 7.62 8.33
C THR A 8 1.06 6.78 8.90
N GLY A 9 1.27 6.21 10.08
CA GLY A 9 0.32 5.32 10.71
C GLY A 9 0.60 5.04 12.17
N SER A 10 -0.05 4.00 12.69
CA SER A 10 0.26 3.38 13.97
C SER A 10 0.39 1.88 13.82
N TYR A 11 1.15 1.26 14.71
CA TYR A 11 1.24 -0.19 14.87
C TYR A 11 1.18 -0.52 16.35
N ASN A 12 0.16 -1.27 16.79
CA ASN A 12 -0.11 -1.54 18.22
C ASN A 12 -0.14 -0.25 19.05
N ASP A 13 -0.90 0.75 18.59
CA ASP A 13 -1.10 2.06 19.24
C ASP A 13 0.16 2.93 19.41
N ALA A 14 1.28 2.55 18.79
CA ALA A 14 2.49 3.37 18.71
C ALA A 14 2.61 4.02 17.32
N ASP A 15 3.07 5.27 17.27
CA ASP A 15 3.37 5.95 16.02
C ASP A 15 4.34 5.12 15.17
N ASN A 16 3.99 4.94 13.91
CA ASN A 16 4.78 4.10 12.99
C ASN A 16 4.71 4.65 11.57
N ASP A 17 5.82 4.53 10.88
CA ASP A 17 5.99 4.87 9.48
C ASP A 17 6.16 3.61 8.66
N PHE A 18 5.53 3.60 7.49
CA PHE A 18 5.58 2.49 6.56
C PHE A 18 6.01 2.98 5.17
N GLU A 19 6.66 2.10 4.42
CA GLU A 19 6.88 2.26 2.99
C GLU A 19 5.97 1.29 2.24
N LEU A 20 5.20 1.81 1.29
CA LEU A 20 4.38 1.02 0.38
C LEU A 20 4.94 1.12 -1.04
N THR A 21 5.34 -0.01 -1.58
CA THR A 21 5.87 -0.14 -2.94
C THR A 21 4.89 -0.90 -3.81
N ILE A 22 4.54 -0.32 -4.97
CA ILE A 22 3.55 -0.84 -5.91
C ILE A 22 4.20 -1.01 -7.28
N ALA A 23 4.41 -2.26 -7.68
CA ALA A 23 4.80 -2.59 -9.04
C ALA A 23 3.56 -2.71 -9.92
N VAL A 24 3.33 -1.69 -10.75
CA VAL A 24 2.25 -1.63 -11.73
C VAL A 24 2.71 -2.31 -13.03
N PRO A 25 1.98 -3.30 -13.56
CA PRO A 25 2.28 -3.88 -14.86
C PRO A 25 2.13 -2.81 -15.96
N ASP A 26 3.00 -2.86 -16.97
CA ASP A 26 2.97 -1.87 -18.06
C ASP A 26 1.69 -2.05 -18.88
N GLN A 27 0.77 -1.10 -18.79
CA GLN A 27 -0.54 -1.14 -19.44
C GLN A 27 -0.45 -1.26 -20.97
N ASN A 28 0.64 -0.78 -21.58
CA ASN A 28 0.83 -0.88 -23.03
C ASN A 28 1.29 -2.27 -23.48
N THR A 29 1.83 -3.08 -22.56
CA THR A 29 2.32 -4.43 -22.86
C THR A 29 1.64 -5.50 -22.02
N MET A 30 0.52 -5.17 -21.35
CA MET A 30 -0.15 -6.06 -20.40
C MET A 30 -0.49 -7.38 -21.07
N LYS A 31 0.19 -8.45 -20.66
CA LYS A 31 -0.11 -9.82 -21.09
C LYS A 31 -1.09 -10.46 -20.13
N SER A 32 -1.83 -11.46 -20.61
CA SER A 32 -2.65 -12.33 -19.75
C SER A 32 -1.73 -13.00 -18.72
N GLY A 33 -1.83 -12.56 -17.46
CA GLY A 33 -0.97 -13.01 -16.36
C GLY A 33 -0.20 -11.89 -15.63
N ASP A 34 -0.23 -10.65 -16.11
CA ASP A 34 0.41 -9.54 -15.42
C ASP A 34 -0.36 -9.16 -14.14
N GLN A 35 0.37 -9.03 -13.03
CA GLN A 35 -0.18 -8.77 -11.70
C GLN A 35 0.39 -7.48 -11.11
N TYR A 36 -0.42 -6.82 -10.29
CA TYR A 36 0.04 -5.81 -9.36
C TYR A 36 0.78 -6.51 -8.22
N ASN A 37 2.00 -6.06 -7.93
CA ASN A 37 2.70 -6.50 -6.73
C ASN A 37 2.74 -5.33 -5.75
N VAL A 38 2.30 -5.57 -4.53
CA VAL A 38 2.28 -4.57 -3.45
C VAL A 38 3.09 -5.10 -2.28
N LEU A 39 4.00 -4.27 -1.77
CA LEU A 39 4.86 -4.54 -0.63
C LEU A 39 4.68 -3.41 0.39
N LEU A 40 4.25 -3.74 1.60
CA LEU A 40 4.18 -2.85 2.75
C LEU A 40 5.31 -3.21 3.72
N THR A 41 6.14 -2.24 4.07
CA THR A 41 7.28 -2.43 4.97
C THR A 41 7.18 -1.44 6.11
N ASP A 42 7.22 -1.92 7.33
CA ASP A 42 7.48 -1.08 8.50
C ASP A 42 8.94 -0.59 8.47
N ILE A 43 9.13 0.72 8.52
CA ILE A 43 10.45 1.35 8.45
C ILE A 43 10.89 2.01 9.77
N SER A 44 10.02 2.12 10.77
CA SER A 44 10.33 2.78 12.05
C SER A 44 10.47 1.83 13.24
N SER A 45 9.77 0.70 13.29
CA SER A 45 9.81 -0.18 14.46
C SER A 45 11.09 -1.03 14.51
N GLU A 46 11.45 -1.50 15.71
CA GLU A 46 12.56 -2.45 15.89
C GLU A 46 12.25 -3.82 15.26
N ASN A 47 10.99 -4.24 15.35
CA ASN A 47 10.50 -5.49 14.78
C ASN A 47 9.83 -5.21 13.43
N LYS A 48 10.67 -5.14 12.38
CA LYS A 48 10.25 -4.86 11.00
C LYS A 48 9.17 -5.83 10.54
N LEU A 49 7.95 -5.31 10.42
CA LEU A 49 6.83 -6.01 9.82
C LEU A 49 6.89 -5.83 8.30
N ILE A 50 6.77 -6.93 7.55
CA ILE A 50 6.81 -6.93 6.09
C ILE A 50 5.63 -7.74 5.58
N TRP A 51 4.87 -7.16 4.65
CA TRP A 51 3.76 -7.81 3.99
C TRP A 51 3.82 -7.61 2.48
N GLN A 52 3.50 -8.65 1.72
CA GLN A 52 3.51 -8.62 0.27
C GLN A 52 2.32 -9.40 -0.30
N THR A 53 1.71 -8.88 -1.36
CA THR A 53 0.73 -9.60 -2.18
C THR A 53 0.97 -9.37 -3.67
N ALA A 54 0.43 -10.28 -4.48
CA ALA A 54 0.40 -10.20 -5.94
C ALA A 54 -1.00 -10.53 -6.44
N GLN A 55 -1.69 -9.55 -7.03
CA GLN A 55 -3.08 -9.72 -7.48
C GLN A 55 -3.33 -9.17 -8.89
N PRO A 56 -4.35 -9.65 -9.60
CA PRO A 56 -4.70 -9.15 -10.94
C PRO A 56 -5.15 -7.68 -10.97
N SER A 57 -5.54 -7.12 -9.82
CA SER A 57 -5.97 -5.72 -9.72
C SER A 57 -5.45 -5.07 -8.44
N PHE A 58 -5.23 -3.75 -8.50
CA PHE A 58 -4.81 -2.99 -7.33
C PHE A 58 -5.85 -3.02 -6.20
N LEU A 59 -7.15 -2.99 -6.54
CA LEU A 59 -8.22 -3.12 -5.54
C LEU A 59 -8.17 -4.46 -4.79
N SER A 60 -7.84 -5.55 -5.48
CA SER A 60 -7.63 -6.84 -4.84
C SER A 60 -6.43 -6.81 -3.90
N CYS A 61 -5.33 -6.14 -4.27
CA CYS A 61 -4.21 -5.93 -3.34
C CYS A 61 -4.62 -5.13 -2.11
N LEU A 62 -5.41 -4.06 -2.28
CA LEU A 62 -5.90 -3.25 -1.16
C LEU A 62 -6.79 -4.06 -0.22
N LYS A 63 -7.63 -4.95 -0.75
CA LYS A 63 -8.44 -5.85 0.07
C LYS A 63 -7.56 -6.81 0.90
N ASP A 64 -6.57 -7.46 0.29
CA ASP A 64 -5.66 -8.33 1.04
C ASP A 64 -4.85 -7.54 2.08
N MET A 65 -4.49 -6.29 1.75
CA MET A 65 -3.81 -5.38 2.68
C MET A 65 -4.72 -5.02 3.86
N ASP A 66 -6.02 -4.84 3.61
CA ASP A 66 -7.03 -4.54 4.62
C ASP A 66 -7.11 -5.62 5.70
N ASP A 67 -7.12 -6.87 5.26
CA ASP A 67 -7.10 -8.04 6.15
C ASP A 67 -5.82 -8.02 7.00
N PHE A 68 -4.66 -7.81 6.36
CA PHE A 68 -3.37 -7.76 7.05
C PHE A 68 -3.27 -6.63 8.09
N ILE A 69 -3.62 -5.38 7.73
CA ILE A 69 -3.52 -4.25 8.65
C ILE A 69 -4.51 -4.39 9.81
N THR A 70 -5.67 -5.00 9.57
CA THR A 70 -6.67 -5.27 10.61
C THR A 70 -6.18 -6.35 11.58
N GLU A 71 -5.62 -7.45 11.07
CA GLU A 71 -5.04 -8.52 11.90
C GLU A 71 -3.86 -8.04 12.76
N ASN A 72 -3.13 -7.03 12.30
CA ASN A 72 -1.92 -6.51 12.95
C ASN A 72 -2.15 -5.20 13.72
N ASN A 73 -3.41 -4.76 13.91
CA ASN A 73 -3.74 -3.49 14.58
C ASN A 73 -2.95 -2.29 14.03
N ILE A 74 -2.93 -2.17 12.69
CA ILE A 74 -2.29 -1.07 11.98
C ILE A 74 -3.35 -0.07 11.54
N THR A 75 -3.12 1.20 11.85
CA THR A 75 -3.92 2.31 11.30
C THR A 75 -3.04 3.12 10.36
N LEU A 76 -3.55 3.45 9.17
CA LEU A 76 -2.85 4.33 8.23
C LEU A 76 -3.56 5.69 8.22
N TYR A 77 -2.80 6.77 8.31
CA TYR A 77 -3.34 8.13 8.43
C TYR A 77 -3.17 8.95 7.16
N SER A 78 -2.04 8.82 6.48
CA SER A 78 -1.76 9.61 5.30
C SER A 78 -0.77 8.93 4.36
N LYS A 79 -0.69 9.42 3.13
CA LYS A 79 0.30 8.99 2.14
C LYS A 79 1.06 10.17 1.55
N ILE A 80 2.35 9.95 1.30
CA ILE A 80 3.22 10.87 0.55
C ILE A 80 3.86 10.08 -0.59
N LEU A 81 3.60 10.50 -1.83
CA LEU A 81 4.26 9.92 -3.00
C LEU A 81 5.75 10.26 -2.97
N THR A 82 6.62 9.25 -2.94
CA THR A 82 8.09 9.43 -2.95
C THR A 82 8.71 9.07 -4.30
N ALA A 83 7.97 8.37 -5.17
CA ALA A 83 8.40 8.10 -6.53
C ALA A 83 8.34 9.34 -7.43
N THR A 84 9.25 9.39 -8.42
CA THR A 84 9.32 10.48 -9.42
C THR A 84 8.19 10.45 -10.45
N ARG A 85 7.52 9.30 -10.58
CA ARG A 85 6.43 9.10 -11.51
C ARG A 85 5.15 8.82 -10.74
N ARG A 86 4.06 9.43 -11.20
CA ARG A 86 2.72 9.32 -10.62
C ARG A 86 1.85 8.41 -11.47
N ASP A 87 1.03 7.61 -10.81
CA ASP A 87 -0.12 6.93 -11.39
C ASP A 87 -1.37 7.45 -10.68
N ASP A 88 -2.16 8.28 -11.37
CA ASP A 88 -3.30 8.99 -10.77
C ASP A 88 -4.40 8.03 -10.30
N ALA A 89 -4.53 6.85 -10.93
CA ALA A 89 -5.51 5.86 -10.54
C ALA A 89 -5.10 5.19 -9.24
N VAL A 90 -3.84 4.73 -9.15
CA VAL A 90 -3.28 4.16 -7.91
C VAL A 90 -3.32 5.19 -6.78
N ASP A 91 -2.98 6.45 -7.07
CA ASP A 91 -3.01 7.54 -6.10
C ASP A 91 -4.41 7.74 -5.49
N LYS A 92 -5.44 7.79 -6.34
CA LYS A 92 -6.80 8.03 -5.90
C LYS A 92 -7.35 6.85 -5.10
N GLU A 93 -7.12 5.62 -5.57
CA GLU A 93 -7.59 4.41 -4.88
C GLU A 93 -6.92 4.26 -3.51
N LEU A 94 -5.62 4.52 -3.40
CA LEU A 94 -4.91 4.45 -2.12
C LEU A 94 -5.35 5.55 -1.15
N GLU A 95 -5.61 6.77 -1.64
CA GLU A 95 -6.16 7.86 -0.81
C GLU A 95 -7.55 7.48 -0.27
N GLY A 96 -8.43 6.98 -1.15
CA GLY A 96 -9.77 6.55 -0.75
C GLY A 96 -9.74 5.41 0.26
N PHE A 97 -8.83 4.45 0.09
CA PHE A 97 -8.62 3.36 1.04
C PHE A 97 -8.27 3.87 2.45
N ILE A 98 -7.31 4.81 2.54
CA ILE A 98 -6.88 5.37 3.83
C ILE A 98 -8.02 6.17 4.48
N LEU A 99 -8.65 7.08 3.73
CA LEU A 99 -9.71 7.95 4.27
C LEU A 99 -10.93 7.15 4.74
N ASN A 100 -11.36 6.15 3.96
CA ASN A 100 -12.51 5.31 4.31
C ASN A 100 -12.29 4.55 5.62
N ARG A 101 -11.05 4.28 6.05
CA ARG A 101 -10.76 3.62 7.33
C ARG A 101 -10.71 4.57 8.52
N LEU A 102 -10.53 5.88 8.29
CA LEU A 102 -10.53 6.88 9.36
C LEU A 102 -11.94 7.36 9.73
N GLU A 103 -12.92 7.12 8.87
CA GLU A 103 -14.33 7.48 9.10
C GLU A 103 -15.12 6.46 9.93
N TYR A 104 -14.48 5.37 10.40
CA TYR A 104 -15.05 4.35 11.29
C TYR A 104 -14.35 4.34 12.66
#